data_AF-A0A959U1N4-F1
#
_entry.id   AF-A0A959U1N4-F1
#
_cell.length_a   1.000
_cell.length_b   1.000
_cell.length_c   1.000
_cell.angle_alpha   90.00
_cell.angle_beta   90.00
_cell.angle_gamma   90.00
#
_symmetry.space_group_name_H-M   'P 1'
#
loop_
_entity.id
_entity.type
_entity.pdbx_description
1 polymer ?
#
loop_
_entity_poly.entity_id
_entity_poly.type
_entity_poly.pdbx_seq_one_letter_code
_entity_poly.pdbx_strand_id
1 'polypeptide(L)'
;MKSVTTARVIGLLTGPALCLIICLLPGDLVSPVADKVLGVAAWIVSWWITEAVSISVTALLPLLLFPLLGISTMRDVSVHYGDP
;
A
#
# COMPACT_ATOMS: atom_id res chain seq x y z
N MET A 1 17.91 -9.28 19.03
CA MET A 1 16.89 -8.29 18.60
C MET A 1 17.54 -7.32 17.63
N LYS A 2 17.15 -7.30 16.35
CA LYS A 2 17.60 -6.23 15.43
C LYS A 2 17.04 -4.91 15.96
N SER A 3 17.89 -3.93 16.22
CA SER A 3 17.47 -2.59 16.69
C SER A 3 16.44 -2.03 15.70
N VAL A 4 15.23 -1.73 16.18
CA VAL A 4 14.20 -1.12 15.35
C VAL A 4 14.61 0.34 15.15
N THR A 5 15.17 0.64 13.97
CA THR A 5 15.61 1.99 13.63
C THR A 5 14.43 2.95 13.56
N THR A 6 14.60 4.21 13.98
CA THR A 6 13.54 5.24 13.95
C THR A 6 12.90 5.39 12.56
N ALA A 7 13.71 5.30 11.48
CA ALA A 7 13.24 5.33 10.10
C ALA A 7 12.22 4.23 9.77
N ARG A 8 12.40 3.04 10.36
CA ARG A 8 11.52 1.88 10.15
C ARG A 8 10.13 2.10 10.77
N VAL A 9 10.10 2.69 11.97
CA VAL A 9 8.84 3.01 12.67
C VAL A 9 8.09 4.12 11.94
N ILE A 10 8.81 5.18 11.54
CA ILE A 10 8.24 6.28 10.76
C ILE A 10 7.64 5.71 9.46
N GLY A 11 8.42 4.92 8.71
CA GLY A 11 7.96 4.27 7.49
C GLY A 11 6.70 3.43 7.67
N LEU A 12 6.63 2.65 8.76
CA LEU A 12 5.50 1.78 9.05
C LEU A 12 4.18 2.56 9.15
N LEU A 13 4.21 3.77 9.72
CA LEU A 13 3.04 4.64 9.89
C LEU A 13 2.79 5.57 8.70
N THR A 14 3.86 6.06 8.05
CA THR A 14 3.75 7.00 6.93
C THR A 14 2.99 6.40 5.74
N GLY A 15 3.23 5.13 5.42
CA GLY A 15 2.52 4.45 4.33
C GLY A 15 0.99 4.43 4.48
N PRO A 16 0.44 3.84 5.56
CA PRO A 16 -0.98 3.86 5.84
C PRO A 16 -1.56 5.28 5.94
N ALA A 17 -0.83 6.20 6.57
CA ALA A 17 -1.28 7.59 6.70
C ALA A 17 -1.43 8.26 5.33
N LEU A 18 -0.45 8.12 4.43
CA LEU A 18 -0.53 8.67 3.07
C LEU A 18 -1.68 8.05 2.26
N CYS A 19 -1.87 6.73 2.36
CA CYS A 19 -2.99 6.05 1.69
C CYS A 19 -4.34 6.61 2.17
N LEU A 20 -4.51 6.78 3.47
CA LEU A 20 -5.73 7.35 4.05
C LEU A 20 -5.94 8.80 3.64
N ILE A 21 -4.90 9.64 3.66
CA ILE A 21 -4.99 11.03 3.23
C ILE A 21 -5.46 11.13 1.78
N ILE A 22 -4.90 10.31 0.88
CA ILE A 22 -5.31 10.31 -0.53
C ILE A 22 -6.74 9.80 -0.68
N CYS A 23 -7.13 8.73 0.01
CA CYS A 23 -8.47 8.16 -0.09
C CYS A 23 -9.58 9.04 0.52
N LEU A 24 -9.22 9.92 1.47
CA LEU A 24 -10.15 10.79 2.19
C LEU A 24 -10.09 12.24 1.70
N LEU A 25 -9.28 12.53 0.68
CA LEU A 25 -9.21 13.86 0.08
C LEU A 25 -10.58 14.22 -0.51
N PRO A 26 -11.08 15.45 -0.30
CA PRO A 26 -12.32 15.87 -0.94
C PRO A 26 -12.12 16.05 -2.45
N GLY A 27 -13.07 15.50 -3.22
CA GLY A 27 -13.04 15.53 -4.69
C GLY A 27 -12.19 14.40 -5.28
N ASP A 28 -12.17 14.31 -6.61
CA ASP A 28 -11.37 13.35 -7.34
C ASP A 28 -10.06 14.03 -7.82
N LEU A 29 -8.90 13.44 -7.50
CA LEU A 29 -7.62 13.83 -8.09
C LEU A 29 -7.54 13.40 -9.55
N VAL A 30 -7.92 12.15 -9.81
CA VAL A 30 -8.01 11.56 -11.15
C VAL A 30 -9.36 10.88 -11.35
N SER A 31 -9.72 9.97 -10.44
CA SER A 31 -11.04 9.32 -10.40
C SER A 31 -11.18 8.52 -9.10
N PRO A 32 -12.40 8.17 -8.66
CA PRO A 32 -12.61 7.46 -7.39
C PRO A 32 -11.82 6.14 -7.24
N VAL A 33 -11.57 5.44 -8.35
CA VAL A 33 -10.79 4.19 -8.35
C VAL A 33 -9.28 4.48 -8.45
N ALA A 34 -8.88 5.38 -9.34
CA ALA A 34 -7.47 5.73 -9.53
C ALA A 34 -6.85 6.33 -8.26
N ASP A 35 -7.62 7.12 -7.51
CA ASP A 35 -7.16 7.77 -6.29
C ASP A 35 -6.86 6.74 -5.18
N LYS A 36 -7.67 5.68 -5.08
CA LYS A 36 -7.40 4.55 -4.18
C LYS A 36 -6.13 3.79 -4.59
N VAL A 37 -5.93 3.56 -5.90
CA VAL A 37 -4.70 2.95 -6.42
C VAL A 37 -3.48 3.82 -6.10
N LEU A 38 -3.58 5.14 -6.26
CA LEU A 38 -2.54 6.10 -5.87
C LEU A 38 -2.22 6.03 -4.37
N GLY A 39 -3.24 5.92 -3.52
CA GLY A 39 -3.07 5.73 -2.08
C GLY A 39 -2.26 4.48 -1.74
N VAL A 40 -2.59 3.35 -2.37
CA VAL A 40 -1.84 2.08 -2.19
C VAL A 40 -0.41 2.21 -2.74
N ALA A 41 -0.22 2.86 -3.89
CA ALA A 41 1.10 3.09 -4.46
C ALA A 41 1.99 3.95 -3.55
N ALA A 42 1.44 5.02 -2.96
CA ALA A 42 2.14 5.86 -2.00
C ALA A 42 2.57 5.06 -0.76
N TRP A 43 1.74 4.14 -0.28
CA TRP A 43 2.09 3.22 0.81
C TRP A 43 3.28 2.33 0.42
N ILE A 44 3.19 1.65 -0.74
CA ILE A 44 4.25 0.77 -1.24
C ILE A 44 5.59 1.51 -1.35
N VAL A 45 5.60 2.67 -1.99
CA VAL A 45 6.81 3.50 -2.17
C VAL A 45 7.39 3.93 -0.81
N SER A 46 6.53 4.32 0.13
CA SER A 46 6.96 4.70 1.48
C SER A 46 7.66 3.55 2.19
N TRP A 47 7.10 2.34 2.14
CA TRP A 47 7.69 1.15 2.76
C TRP A 47 8.95 0.66 2.05
N TRP A 48 9.06 0.84 0.74
CA TRP A 48 10.30 0.56 0.00
C TRP A 48 11.44 1.51 0.39
N ILE A 49 11.19 2.83 0.40
CA ILE A 49 12.22 3.83 0.71
C ILE A 49 12.70 3.70 2.17
N THR A 50 11.78 3.43 3.09
CA THR A 50 12.09 3.37 4.53
C THR A 50 12.50 1.98 5.02
N GLU A 51 12.44 0.98 4.14
CA GLU A 51 12.62 -0.44 4.49
C GLU A 51 11.81 -0.85 5.74
N ALA A 52 10.58 -0.32 5.86
CA ALA A 52 9.72 -0.53 7.02
C ALA A 52 9.49 -2.02 7.32
N VAL A 53 9.34 -2.81 6.25
CA VAL A 53 9.15 -4.27 6.25
C VAL A 53 9.94 -4.89 5.11
N SER A 54 10.03 -6.22 5.07
CA SER A 54 10.66 -6.94 3.95
C SER A 54 9.95 -6.65 2.63
N ILE A 55 10.71 -6.63 1.53
CA ILE A 55 10.19 -6.41 0.17
C ILE A 55 9.00 -7.32 -0.16
N SER A 56 9.05 -8.60 0.25
CA SER A 56 7.96 -9.56 0.04
C SER A 56 6.66 -9.14 0.73
N VAL A 57 6.72 -8.60 1.95
CA VAL A 57 5.53 -8.08 2.66
C VAL A 57 5.00 -6.85 1.93
N THR A 58 5.87 -5.95 1.47
CA THR A 58 5.45 -4.77 0.70
C THR A 58 4.79 -5.16 -0.63
N ALA A 59 5.31 -6.18 -1.32
CA ALA A 59 4.76 -6.67 -2.57
C ALA A 59 3.35 -7.24 -2.42
N LEU A 60 2.98 -7.76 -1.24
CA LEU A 60 1.67 -8.33 -0.95
C LEU A 60 0.60 -7.31 -0.57
N LEU A 61 0.93 -6.00 -0.43
CA LEU A 61 -0.09 -4.99 -0.08
C LEU A 61 -1.27 -4.95 -1.05
N PRO A 62 -1.08 -4.94 -2.40
CA PRO A 62 -2.20 -4.90 -3.32
C PRO A 62 -3.17 -6.06 -3.11
N LEU A 63 -2.65 -7.26 -2.82
CA LEU A 63 -3.46 -8.46 -2.54
C LEU A 63 -4.44 -8.25 -1.39
N LEU A 64 -4.04 -7.48 -0.38
CA LEU A 64 -4.87 -7.13 0.77
C LEU A 64 -5.74 -5.89 0.50
N LEU A 65 -5.12 -4.81 0.02
CA LEU A 65 -5.74 -3.49 -0.02
C LEU A 65 -6.69 -3.30 -1.21
N PHE A 66 -6.42 -3.91 -2.36
CA PHE A 66 -7.30 -3.71 -3.52
C PHE A 66 -8.72 -4.25 -3.28
N PRO A 67 -8.91 -5.46 -2.71
CA PRO A 67 -10.24 -5.92 -2.32
C PRO A 67 -10.86 -5.08 -1.22
N LEU A 68 -10.08 -4.68 -0.21
CA LEU A 68 -10.59 -3.87 0.91
C LEU A 68 -11.08 -2.48 0.48
N LEU A 69 -10.40 -1.87 -0.50
CA LEU A 69 -10.76 -0.56 -1.04
C LEU A 69 -11.79 -0.65 -2.17
N GLY A 70 -12.17 -1.86 -2.60
CA GLY A 70 -13.08 -2.08 -3.72
C GLY A 70 -12.49 -1.67 -5.08
N ILE A 71 -11.17 -1.80 -5.25
CA ILE A 71 -10.46 -1.54 -6.52
C ILE A 71 -10.64 -2.72 -7.48
N SER A 72 -10.46 -3.95 -6.98
CA SER A 72 -10.61 -5.19 -7.75
C SER A 72 -10.91 -6.36 -6.82
N THR A 73 -11.37 -7.50 -7.36
CA THR A 73 -11.69 -8.65 -6.52
C THR A 73 -10.43 -9.39 -6.08
N MET A 74 -10.50 -10.10 -4.95
CA MET A 74 -9.37 -10.92 -4.47
C MET A 74 -8.90 -11.94 -5.52
N ARG A 75 -9.85 -12.48 -6.30
CA ARG A 75 -9.55 -13.39 -7.41
C ARG A 75 -8.70 -12.70 -8.46
N ASP A 76 -9.11 -11.51 -8.91
CA ASP A 76 -8.43 -10.75 -9.96
C ASP A 76 -7.03 -10.28 -9.54
N VAL A 77 -6.80 -10.06 -8.25
CA VAL A 77 -5.46 -9.66 -7.77
C VAL A 77 -4.55 -10.86 -7.59
N SER A 78 -5.08 -11.97 -7.05
CA SER A 78 -4.30 -13.16 -6.71
C SER A 78 -3.60 -13.84 -7.90
N VAL A 79 -4.14 -13.71 -9.11
CA VAL A 79 -3.53 -14.28 -10.33
C VAL A 79 -2.13 -13.72 -10.61
N HIS A 80 -1.81 -12.53 -10.11
CA HIS A 80 -0.49 -11.91 -10.26
C HIS A 80 0.53 -12.38 -9.21
N TYR A 81 0.12 -13.24 -8.28
CA TYR A 81 0.96 -13.72 -7.16
C TYR A 81 1.14 -15.24 -7.14
N GLY A 82 0.44 -15.97 -8.01
CA GLY A 82 0.45 -17.44 -8.09
C GLY A 82 1.34 -17.99 -9.21
N ASP A 83 2.53 -17.42 -9.41
CA ASP A 83 3.51 -17.96 -10.38
C ASP A 83 4.05 -19.32 -9.86
N PRO A 84 4.13 -20.37 -10.70
CA PRO A 84 4.62 -21.70 -10.31
C PRO A 84 6.12 -21.76 -10.03
#